data_AF-A0A248YP74-F1
#
_entry.id   AF-A0A248YP74-F1
#
_cell.length_a   1.000
_cell.length_b   1.000
_cell.length_c   1.000
_cell.angle_alpha   90.00
_cell.angle_beta   90.00
_cell.angle_gamma   90.00
#
_symmetry.space_group_name_H-M   'P 1'
#
loop_
_entity.id
_entity.type
_entity.pdbx_description
1 polymer ?
#
loop_
_entity_poly.entity_id
_entity_poly.type
_entity_poly.pdbx_seq_one_letter_code
_entity_poly.pdbx_strand_id
1 'polypeptide(L)' 'MDYDQQRRDLVAQGRSNCGRIAISVRGMQSWLVRIAPGTVRQLDEEQFAARLREAAGELIRDQFAGIRVLKSRIYG' A
#
# COMPACT_ATOMS: atom_id res chain seq x y z
N MET A 1 2.05 -19.08 -15.99
CA MET A 1 1.83 -17.61 -15.96
C MET A 1 3.18 -16.93 -15.94
N ASP A 2 3.35 -15.91 -16.77
CA ASP A 2 4.56 -15.08 -16.82
C ASP A 2 4.75 -14.28 -15.52
N TYR A 3 6.01 -14.10 -15.09
CA TYR A 3 6.39 -13.29 -13.92
C TYR A 3 5.86 -11.86 -14.06
N ASP A 4 5.94 -11.28 -15.26
CA ASP A 4 5.50 -9.91 -15.49
C ASP A 4 3.99 -9.74 -15.35
N GLN A 5 3.21 -10.72 -15.78
CA GLN A 5 1.76 -10.69 -15.59
C GLN A 5 1.40 -10.76 -14.10
N GLN A 6 1.99 -11.70 -13.35
CA GLN A 6 1.73 -11.83 -11.92
C GLN A 6 2.22 -10.61 -11.12
N ARG A 7 3.30 -9.97 -11.55
CA ARG A 7 3.78 -8.72 -10.96
C ARG A 7 2.81 -7.56 -11.22
N ARG A 8 2.18 -7.49 -12.40
CA ARG A 8 1.13 -6.49 -12.70
C ARG A 8 -0.13 -6.72 -11.85
N ASP A 9 -0.43 -7.96 -11.51
CA ASP A 9 -1.59 -8.31 -10.69
C ASP A 9 -1.31 -8.24 -9.17
N LEU A 10 -0.05 -8.10 -8.76
CA LEU A 10 0.32 -7.97 -7.35
C LEU A 10 -0.37 -6.76 -6.72
N VAL A 11 -1.08 -7.01 -5.62
CA VAL A 11 -1.73 -5.97 -4.82
C VAL A 11 -0.90 -5.76 -3.56
N ALA A 12 -0.47 -4.52 -3.35
CA ALA A 12 0.17 -4.08 -2.11
C ALA A 12 -0.74 -3.14 -1.33
N GLN A 13 -0.69 -3.23 0.00
CA GLN A 13 -1.54 -2.44 0.88
C GLN A 13 -0.76 -1.91 2.08
N GLY A 14 -1.19 -0.76 2.60
CA GLY A 14 -0.68 -0.22 3.84
C GLY A 14 -1.71 0.65 4.54
N ARG A 15 -1.65 0.72 5.87
CA ARG A 15 -2.59 1.49 6.69
C ARG A 15 -1.81 2.37 7.66
N SER A 16 -2.38 3.53 7.98
CA SER A 16 -1.86 4.35 9.08
C SER A 16 -2.14 3.62 10.40
N ASN A 17 -1.31 3.85 11.42
CA ASN A 17 -1.45 3.13 12.69
C ASN A 17 -2.82 3.39 13.36
N CYS A 18 -3.37 4.58 13.16
CA CYS A 18 -4.71 4.96 13.63
C CYS A 18 -5.86 4.45 12.75
N GLY A 19 -5.59 3.70 11.67
CA GLY A 19 -6.59 3.12 10.77
C GLY A 19 -7.35 4.12 9.87
N ARG A 20 -7.02 5.42 9.93
CA ARG A 20 -7.74 6.48 9.23
C ARG A 20 -7.39 6.60 7.76
N ILE A 21 -6.18 6.22 7.37
CA ILE A 21 -5.72 6.25 5.98
C ILE A 21 -5.32 4.84 5.59
N ALA A 22 -5.85 4.35 4.47
CA ALA A 22 -5.45 3.10 3.86
C ALA A 22 -5.08 3.35 2.39
N ILE A 23 -3.93 2.83 1.97
CA ILE A 23 -3.47 2.88 0.58
C ILE A 23 -3.44 1.45 0.06
N SER A 24 -3.92 1.26 -1.15
CA SER A 24 -3.74 0.02 -1.89
C SER A 24 -3.35 0.33 -3.32
N VAL A 25 -2.55 -0.54 -3.91
CA VAL A 25 -2.12 -0.39 -5.29
C VAL A 25 -2.02 -1.75 -5.96
N ARG A 26 -2.48 -1.83 -7.20
CA ARG A 26 -2.29 -3.00 -8.07
C ARG A 26 -1.22 -2.70 -9.11
N GLY A 27 -0.22 -3.56 -9.19
CA GLY A 27 0.84 -3.50 -10.20
C GLY A 27 1.65 -2.21 -10.21
N MET A 28 1.60 -1.41 -9.14
CA MET A 28 2.12 -0.03 -9.08
C MET A 28 1.50 0.94 -10.10
N GLN A 29 0.32 0.61 -10.65
CA GLN A 29 -0.36 1.39 -11.68
C GLN A 29 -1.70 1.94 -11.19
N SER A 30 -2.53 1.09 -10.58
CA SER A 30 -3.86 1.47 -10.12
C SER A 30 -3.87 1.68 -8.62
N TRP A 31 -3.95 2.95 -8.21
CA TRP A 31 -3.92 3.35 -6.81
C TRP A 31 -5.32 3.63 -6.29
N LEU A 32 -5.56 3.24 -5.03
CA LEU A 32 -6.75 3.60 -4.29
C LEU A 32 -6.35 4.02 -2.88
N VAL A 33 -6.72 5.23 -2.51
CA VAL A 33 -6.55 5.77 -1.16
C VAL A 33 -7.92 5.91 -0.52
N ARG A 34 -8.09 5.34 0.67
CA ARG A 34 -9.29 5.49 1.49
C ARG A 34 -8.96 6.33 2.71
N ILE A 35 -9.73 7.38 2.91
CA ILE A 35 -9.64 8.28 4.06
C ILE A 35 -10.93 8.11 4.86
N ALA A 36 -10.79 7.76 6.14
CA ALA A 36 -11.94 7.58 7.02
C ALA A 36 -12.71 8.90 7.18
N PRO A 37 -14.06 8.87 7.27
CA PRO A 37 -14.87 10.06 7.49
C PRO A 37 -14.38 10.88 8.69
N GLY A 38 -14.44 12.21 8.57
CA GLY A 38 -14.03 13.13 9.64
C GLY A 38 -12.51 13.30 9.81
N THR A 39 -11.67 12.53 9.11
CA THR A 39 -10.19 12.64 9.23
C THR A 39 -9.69 14.04 8.90
N VAL A 40 -10.18 14.67 7.83
CA VAL A 40 -9.78 16.04 7.43
C VAL A 40 -10.24 17.10 8.44
N ARG A 41 -11.26 16.82 9.25
CA ARG A 41 -11.72 17.74 10.31
C ARG A 41 -10.93 17.58 11.62
N GLN A 42 -10.33 16.41 11.82
CA GLN A 42 -9.72 16.01 13.09
C GLN A 42 -8.19 16.06 13.06
N LEU A 43 -7.59 15.98 11.88
CA LEU A 43 -6.15 16.10 11.69
C LEU A 43 -5.85 17.42 10.99
N ASP A 44 -4.83 18.11 11.48
CA ASP A 44 -4.18 19.16 10.71
C ASP A 44 -3.35 18.55 9.55
N GLU A 45 -2.76 19.42 8.72
CA GLU A 45 -1.99 19.02 7.55
C GLU A 45 -0.77 18.15 7.92
N GLU A 46 -0.04 18.50 8.97
CA GLU A 46 1.15 17.79 9.39
C GLU A 46 0.80 16.38 9.90
N GLN A 47 -0.24 16.28 10.73
CA GLN A 47 -0.76 15.02 11.23
C GLN A 47 -1.28 14.16 10.09
N PHE A 48 -2.03 14.73 9.15
CA PHE A 48 -2.51 14.01 7.97
C PHE A 48 -1.34 13.46 7.14
N ALA A 49 -0.32 14.29 6.87
CA ALA A 49 0.87 13.89 6.14
C ALA A 49 1.65 12.78 6.87
N ALA A 50 1.76 12.85 8.20
CA ALA A 50 2.37 11.80 9.01
C ALA A 50 1.61 10.47 8.89
N ARG A 51 0.26 10.48 8.95
CA ARG A 51 -0.55 9.26 8.78
C ARG A 51 -0.47 8.71 7.36
N LEU A 52 -0.38 9.56 6.36
CA LEU A 52 -0.17 9.12 4.98
C LEU A 52 1.20 8.45 4.83
N ARG A 53 2.25 9.00 5.47
CA ARG A 53 3.60 8.43 5.47
C ARG A 53 3.65 7.07 6.15
N GLU A 54 2.94 6.89 7.26
CA GLU A 54 2.78 5.58 7.91
C GLU A 54 2.19 4.55 6.94
N ALA A 55 1.06 4.88 6.32
CA ALA A 55 0.39 3.98 5.38
C ALA A 55 1.26 3.67 4.15
N ALA A 56 1.99 4.65 3.63
CA ALA A 56 2.93 4.46 2.52
C ALA A 56 4.09 3.54 2.91
N GLY A 57 4.65 3.71 4.12
CA GLY A 57 5.72 2.85 4.63
C GLY A 57 5.29 1.40 4.83
N GLU A 58 4.04 1.14 5.24
CA GLU A 58 3.47 -0.20 5.24
C GLU A 58 3.31 -0.77 3.83
N LEU A 59 2.75 0.01 2.90
CA LEU A 59 2.56 -0.43 1.51
C LEU A 59 3.88 -0.81 0.83
N ILE A 60 4.94 -0.04 1.06
CA ILE A 60 6.27 -0.34 0.50
C ILE A 60 6.77 -1.68 1.04
N ARG A 61 6.63 -1.93 2.35
CA ARG A 61 7.03 -3.21 2.97
C ARG A 61 6.23 -4.38 2.40
N ASP A 62 4.93 -4.20 2.26
CA ASP A 62 4.02 -5.21 1.70
C ASP A 62 4.37 -5.54 0.23
N GLN A 63 4.65 -4.52 -0.59
CA GLN A 63 5.10 -4.70 -1.96
C GLN A 63 6.37 -5.55 -2.05
N PHE A 64 7.38 -5.23 -1.24
CA PHE A 64 8.64 -5.98 -1.25
C PHE A 64 8.45 -7.43 -0.80
N ALA A 65 7.59 -7.65 0.22
CA ALA A 65 7.22 -8.99 0.64
C ALA A 65 6.52 -9.76 -0.50
N GLY A 66 5.55 -9.13 -1.18
CA GLY A 66 4.85 -9.70 -2.32
C GLY A 66 5.77 -10.07 -3.48
N ILE A 67 6.70 -9.19 -3.86
CA ILE A 67 7.72 -9.49 -4.89
C ILE A 67 8.59 -10.67 -4.47
N ARG A 68 9.01 -10.73 -3.20
CA ARG A 68 9.86 -11.81 -2.70
C ARG A 68 9.15 -13.15 -2.79
N VAL A 69 7.89 -13.21 -2.37
CA VAL A 69 7.04 -14.41 -2.49
C VAL A 69 6.86 -14.80 -3.95
N LEU A 70 6.58 -13.83 -4.83
CA LEU A 70 6.40 -14.09 -6.26
C LEU A 70 7.67 -14.66 -6.91
N LYS A 71 8.83 -14.07 -6.62
CA LYS A 71 10.13 -14.58 -7.13
C LYS A 71 10.42 -15.98 -6.60
N SER A 72 10.20 -16.22 -5.32
CA SER A 72 10.41 -17.54 -4.71
C SER A 72 9.53 -18.62 -5.33
N ARG A 73 8.33 -18.28 -5.79
CA ARG A 73 7.41 -19.22 -6.44
C ARG A 73 7.80 -19.57 -7.88
N ILE A 74 8.48 -18.65 -8.58
CA ILE A 74 8.80 -18.79 -10.02
C ILE A 74 10.21 -19.32 -10.25
N TYR A 75 11.16 -18.94 -9.38
CA TYR A 75 12.58 -19.26 -9.54
C TYR A 75 13.16 -20.12 -8.41
N GLY A 76 12.40 -20.37 -7.34
CA GLY A 76 12.77 -21.29 -6.27
C GLY A 76 12.20 -22.68 -6.54
#